data_AF-A0A497HMV2-F1
#
_entry.id   AF-A0A497HMV2-F1
#
_cell.length_a   1.000
_cell.length_b   1.000
_cell.length_c   1.000
_cell.angle_alpha   90.00
_cell.angle_beta   90.00
_cell.angle_gamma   90.00
#
_symmetry.space_group_name_H-M   'P 1'
#
loop_
_entity.id
_entity.type
_entity.pdbx_description
1 polymer ?
#
loop_
_entity_poly.entity_id
_entity_poly.type
_entity_poly.pdbx_seq_one_letter_code
_entity_poly.pdbx_strand_id
1 'polypeptide(L)'
;LNPSSPLLGFFREVHLGLIHPQDILRSIPSVDYAAYLRDPWLIPLMEGKDILRDLYGMLSWARYTVPSLIGEIFLEEDRKLTETYRGLVKLIGEGVGSPPEMATRLYGMGVIRRDSTSQIAPYLSNLERMGVIKRIPIYKKRGFIFRMISPIFSVYYYIDAKYGLERERPPYEVVKENLRKAHSFSIEDFCVLSLAERLGGEVRYSHTPEIDGIIVDRRERPIATVEVKWGKLRKKDISTFLDKCGEIGGRKIIVARSGYKDHDEATILMPDDFRRFIIKE
;
A
#
# COMPACT_ATOMS: atom_id res chain seq x y z
N LEU A 1 11.29 19.86 -23.46
CA LEU A 1 12.55 20.62 -23.62
C LEU A 1 13.22 20.19 -24.93
N ASN A 2 13.82 21.12 -25.68
CA ASN A 2 14.50 20.79 -26.94
C ASN A 2 15.72 19.86 -26.67
N PRO A 3 16.00 18.86 -27.53
CA PRO A 3 17.13 17.93 -27.35
C PRO A 3 18.51 18.59 -27.27
N SER A 4 18.62 19.85 -27.71
CA SER A 4 19.85 20.66 -27.69
C SER A 4 19.97 21.59 -26.48
N SER A 5 19.10 21.46 -25.46
CA SER A 5 19.17 22.32 -24.28
C SER A 5 20.37 21.97 -23.39
N PRO A 6 21.31 22.90 -23.15
CA PRO A 6 22.48 22.68 -22.30
C PRO A 6 22.15 22.43 -20.83
N LEU A 7 20.87 22.52 -20.44
CA LEU A 7 20.38 22.27 -19.08
C LEU A 7 20.14 20.78 -18.77
N LEU A 8 20.13 19.90 -19.78
CA LEU A 8 19.82 18.46 -19.61
C LEU A 8 20.82 17.71 -18.71
N GLY A 9 22.03 18.26 -18.49
CA GLY A 9 23.04 17.68 -17.61
C GLY A 9 23.10 18.27 -16.19
N PHE A 10 22.35 19.34 -15.91
CA PHE A 10 22.45 20.09 -14.64
C PHE A 10 21.34 19.78 -13.63
N PHE A 11 20.26 19.13 -14.06
CA PHE A 11 19.13 18.80 -13.20
C PHE A 11 19.00 17.29 -13.07
N ARG A 12 19.09 16.80 -11.84
CA ARG A 12 18.66 15.45 -11.49
C ARG A 12 17.17 15.53 -11.21
N GLU A 13 16.38 14.79 -11.99
CA GLU A 13 14.96 14.60 -11.69
C GLU A 13 14.83 13.91 -10.33
N VAL A 14 14.30 14.63 -9.35
CA VAL A 14 13.99 14.08 -8.02
C VAL A 14 12.53 13.67 -8.06
N HIS A 15 12.27 12.36 -8.08
CA HIS A 15 10.91 11.85 -7.93
C HIS A 15 10.43 12.16 -6.51
N LEU A 16 9.51 13.10 -6.38
CA LEU A 16 8.82 13.41 -5.13
C LEU A 16 7.77 12.33 -4.87
N GLY A 17 8.14 11.32 -4.08
CA GLY A 17 7.21 10.32 -3.58
C GLY A 17 6.35 10.83 -2.43
N LEU A 18 5.56 9.93 -1.84
CA LEU A 18 4.83 10.20 -0.60
C LEU A 18 5.79 10.62 0.53
N ILE A 19 5.31 11.49 1.43
CA ILE A 19 6.05 11.88 2.65
C ILE A 19 6.51 10.61 3.40
N HIS A 20 7.73 10.61 3.94
CA HIS A 20 8.23 9.46 4.68
C HIS A 20 7.39 9.16 5.94
N PRO A 21 7.18 7.88 6.31
CA PRO A 21 6.42 7.51 7.49
C PRO A 21 6.90 8.18 8.78
N GLN A 22 8.21 8.31 8.98
CA GLN A 22 8.77 8.99 10.15
C GLN A 22 8.37 10.48 10.21
N ASP A 23 8.43 11.18 9.07
CA ASP A 23 8.16 12.62 9.01
C ASP A 23 6.67 12.92 9.19
N ILE A 24 5.80 12.09 8.61
CA ILE A 24 4.35 12.26 8.81
C ILE A 24 3.94 11.95 10.26
N LEU A 25 4.53 10.95 10.92
CA LEU A 25 4.19 10.58 12.31
C LEU A 25 4.70 11.59 13.34
N ARG A 26 5.73 12.38 13.01
CA ARG A 26 6.14 13.54 13.82
C ARG A 26 5.08 14.62 13.80
N SER A 27 4.46 14.85 12.64
CA SER A 27 3.50 15.93 12.41
C SER A 27 2.05 15.55 12.74
N ILE A 28 1.66 14.31 12.46
CA ILE A 28 0.32 13.75 12.61
C ILE A 28 0.40 12.55 13.56
N PRO A 29 0.05 12.72 14.86
CA PRO A 29 0.18 11.65 15.84
C PRO A 29 -0.73 10.44 15.62
N SER A 30 -1.82 10.61 14.86
CA SER A 30 -2.75 9.52 14.55
C SER A 30 -2.22 8.64 13.43
N VAL A 31 -1.99 7.36 13.72
CA VAL A 31 -1.62 6.34 12.72
C VAL A 31 -2.69 6.22 11.63
N ASP A 32 -3.97 6.34 11.99
CA ASP A 32 -5.09 6.28 11.04
C ASP A 32 -4.95 7.34 9.93
N TYR A 33 -4.64 8.58 10.32
CA TYR A 33 -4.48 9.70 9.38
C TYR A 33 -3.10 9.76 8.75
N ALA A 34 -2.05 9.42 9.51
CA ALA A 34 -0.67 9.40 9.01
C ALA A 34 -0.49 8.46 7.83
N ALA A 35 -1.25 7.36 7.75
CA ALA A 35 -1.21 6.48 6.59
C ALA A 35 -1.59 7.19 5.29
N TYR A 36 -2.56 8.12 5.31
CA TYR A 36 -3.07 8.80 4.13
C TYR A 36 -2.44 10.15 3.88
N LEU A 37 -2.25 10.97 4.91
CA LEU A 37 -1.76 12.36 4.79
C LEU A 37 -0.31 12.48 4.32
N ARG A 38 0.35 11.34 4.06
CA ARG A 38 1.60 11.30 3.28
C ARG A 38 1.40 11.72 1.83
N ASP A 39 0.18 11.65 1.35
CA ASP A 39 -0.27 12.20 0.08
C ASP A 39 -0.78 13.63 0.33
N PRO A 40 0.03 14.68 0.10
CA PRO A 40 -0.22 16.00 0.69
C PRO A 40 -1.53 16.67 0.22
N TRP A 41 -2.02 16.30 -0.96
CA TRP A 41 -3.28 16.82 -1.50
C TRP A 41 -4.52 16.37 -0.69
N LEU A 42 -4.38 15.37 0.20
CA LEU A 42 -5.44 14.93 1.11
C LEU A 42 -5.57 15.80 2.36
N ILE A 43 -4.52 16.55 2.73
CA ILE A 43 -4.50 17.39 3.94
C ILE A 43 -5.70 18.35 4.02
N PRO A 44 -6.05 19.12 2.98
CA PRO A 44 -7.21 20.02 3.06
C PRO A 44 -8.56 19.30 3.01
N LEU A 45 -8.59 17.98 2.77
CA LEU A 45 -9.81 17.22 2.51
C LEU A 45 -10.23 16.30 3.67
N MET A 46 -9.35 16.07 4.66
CA MET A 46 -9.63 15.23 5.82
C MET A 46 -9.88 16.09 7.06
N GLU A 47 -11.04 15.95 7.70
CA GLU A 47 -11.41 16.75 8.88
C GLU A 47 -10.70 16.31 10.16
N GLY A 48 -10.19 15.08 10.22
CA GLY A 48 -9.46 14.59 11.40
C GLY A 48 -10.34 14.03 12.53
N LYS A 49 -11.64 13.82 12.27
CA LYS A 49 -12.61 13.36 13.30
C LYS A 49 -12.93 11.87 13.23
N ASP A 50 -13.27 11.35 12.06
CA ASP A 50 -13.59 9.94 11.82
C ASP A 50 -13.02 9.55 10.46
N ILE A 51 -11.98 8.71 10.48
CA ILE A 51 -11.25 8.30 9.27
C ILE A 51 -12.17 7.65 8.23
N LEU A 52 -13.18 6.89 8.63
CA LEU A 52 -14.09 6.25 7.68
C LEU A 52 -15.05 7.27 7.07
N ARG A 53 -15.47 8.29 7.83
CA ARG A 53 -16.29 9.39 7.29
C ARG A 53 -15.47 10.27 6.35
N ASP A 54 -14.22 10.56 6.70
CA ASP A 54 -13.31 11.34 5.86
C ASP A 54 -13.01 10.58 4.55
N LEU A 55 -12.63 9.30 4.63
CA LEU A 55 -12.43 8.46 3.44
C LEU A 55 -13.71 8.31 2.60
N TYR A 56 -14.88 8.22 3.24
CA TYR A 56 -16.14 8.19 2.51
C TYR A 56 -16.38 9.52 1.77
N GLY A 57 -16.18 10.66 2.45
CA GLY A 57 -16.24 11.99 1.86
C GLY A 57 -15.33 12.14 0.65
N MET A 58 -14.11 11.60 0.78
CA MET A 58 -13.11 11.56 -0.28
C MET A 58 -13.57 10.83 -1.55
N LEU A 59 -14.41 9.80 -1.46
CA LEU A 59 -14.87 9.05 -2.64
C LEU A 59 -15.57 9.95 -3.68
N SER A 60 -16.24 11.01 -3.25
CA SER A 60 -16.88 11.97 -4.16
C SER A 60 -15.87 12.75 -5.00
N TRP A 61 -14.71 13.05 -4.44
CA TRP A 61 -13.62 13.75 -5.14
C TRP A 61 -12.76 12.76 -5.93
N ALA A 62 -12.43 11.63 -5.30
CA ALA A 62 -11.54 10.61 -5.82
C ALA A 62 -11.97 10.06 -7.19
N ARG A 63 -13.28 9.98 -7.48
CA ARG A 63 -13.80 9.53 -8.78
C ARG A 63 -13.29 10.33 -9.98
N TYR A 64 -12.94 11.61 -9.77
CA TYR A 64 -12.38 12.46 -10.81
C TYR A 64 -10.90 12.71 -10.57
N THR A 65 -10.52 12.94 -9.31
CA THR A 65 -9.15 13.29 -8.94
C THR A 65 -8.18 12.13 -9.17
N VAL A 66 -8.51 10.89 -8.74
CA VAL A 66 -7.56 9.76 -8.88
C VAL A 66 -7.28 9.43 -10.35
N PRO A 67 -8.28 9.27 -11.24
CA PRO A 67 -8.00 9.09 -12.66
C PRO A 67 -7.24 10.26 -13.30
N SER A 68 -7.51 11.49 -12.87
CA SER A 68 -6.82 12.69 -13.39
C SER A 68 -5.36 12.72 -12.96
N LEU A 69 -5.05 12.50 -11.68
CA LEU A 69 -3.67 12.43 -11.17
C LEU A 69 -2.87 11.32 -11.87
N ILE A 70 -3.47 10.15 -12.11
CA ILE A 70 -2.80 9.08 -12.88
C ILE A 70 -2.60 9.53 -14.34
N GLY A 71 -3.58 10.22 -14.92
CA GLY A 71 -3.44 10.81 -16.25
C GLY A 71 -2.29 11.83 -16.33
N GLU A 72 -2.13 12.66 -15.30
CA GLU A 72 -1.05 13.64 -15.17
C GLU A 72 0.32 12.96 -15.08
N ILE A 73 0.48 11.93 -14.24
CA ILE A 73 1.72 11.13 -14.16
C ILE A 73 2.11 10.57 -15.53
N PHE A 74 1.13 10.08 -16.30
CA PHE A 74 1.37 9.59 -17.65
C PHE A 74 1.76 10.70 -18.63
N LEU A 75 1.14 11.87 -18.52
CA LEU A 75 1.44 13.03 -19.35
C LEU A 75 2.85 13.57 -19.08
N GLU A 76 3.27 13.65 -17.81
CA GLU A 76 4.64 14.03 -17.41
C GLU A 76 5.69 13.10 -18.01
N GLU A 77 5.38 11.82 -18.13
CA GLU A 77 6.24 10.78 -18.71
C GLU A 77 6.16 10.68 -20.23
N ASP A 78 5.44 11.59 -20.91
CA ASP A 78 5.14 11.58 -22.35
C ASP A 78 4.56 10.23 -22.83
N ARG A 79 3.63 9.68 -22.03
CA ARG A 79 3.01 8.38 -22.25
C ARG A 79 1.49 8.48 -22.36
N LYS A 80 0.92 7.62 -23.21
CA LYS A 80 -0.53 7.43 -23.30
C LYS A 80 -1.00 6.38 -22.29
N LEU A 81 -2.02 6.74 -21.50
CA LEU A 81 -2.74 5.80 -20.63
C LEU A 81 -3.62 4.84 -21.46
N THR A 82 -3.05 3.71 -21.89
CA THR A 82 -3.72 2.66 -22.68
C THR A 82 -4.66 1.80 -21.84
N GLU A 83 -5.52 1.00 -22.50
CA GLU A 83 -6.40 0.04 -21.82
C GLU A 83 -5.65 -0.98 -20.97
N THR A 84 -4.46 -1.41 -21.40
CA THR A 84 -3.62 -2.32 -20.60
C THR A 84 -3.16 -1.65 -19.30
N TYR A 85 -2.73 -0.39 -19.35
CA TYR A 85 -2.38 0.36 -18.13
C TYR A 85 -3.58 0.57 -17.22
N ARG A 86 -4.72 0.97 -17.77
CA ARG A 86 -5.97 1.16 -17.01
C ARG A 86 -6.38 -0.14 -16.32
N GLY A 87 -6.36 -1.25 -17.04
CA GLY A 87 -6.67 -2.57 -16.50
C GLY A 87 -5.71 -2.99 -15.38
N LEU A 88 -4.40 -2.80 -15.55
CA LEU A 88 -3.42 -3.12 -14.51
C LEU A 88 -3.60 -2.27 -13.25
N VAL A 89 -3.78 -0.96 -13.39
CA VAL A 89 -4.01 -0.06 -12.25
C VAL A 89 -5.27 -0.46 -11.49
N LYS A 90 -6.38 -0.75 -12.18
CA LYS A 90 -7.63 -1.23 -11.56
C LYS A 90 -7.40 -2.54 -10.80
N LEU A 91 -6.80 -3.54 -11.45
CA LEU A 91 -6.50 -4.84 -10.83
C LEU A 91 -5.59 -4.72 -9.60
N ILE A 92 -4.54 -3.91 -9.66
CA ILE A 92 -3.63 -3.70 -8.52
C ILE A 92 -4.37 -3.01 -7.36
N GLY A 93 -5.16 -1.99 -7.67
CA GLY A 93 -5.97 -1.29 -6.67
C GLY A 93 -7.06 -2.16 -6.03
N GLU A 94 -7.55 -3.17 -6.75
CA GLU A 94 -8.44 -4.22 -6.24
C GLU A 94 -7.75 -5.23 -5.31
N GLY A 95 -6.43 -5.22 -5.24
CA GLY A 95 -5.61 -6.17 -4.47
C GLY A 95 -5.09 -7.36 -5.29
N VAL A 96 -5.30 -7.39 -6.61
CA VAL A 96 -4.72 -8.42 -7.50
C VAL A 96 -3.27 -8.04 -7.77
N GLY A 97 -2.36 -8.48 -6.91
CA GLY A 97 -0.93 -8.13 -7.00
C GLY A 97 -0.05 -9.10 -7.78
N SER A 98 -0.55 -10.31 -8.08
CA SER A 98 0.21 -11.39 -8.72
C SER A 98 0.26 -11.21 -10.26
N PRO A 99 1.44 -11.12 -10.89
CA PRO A 99 1.52 -10.93 -12.35
C PRO A 99 0.85 -12.05 -13.17
N PRO A 100 0.98 -13.36 -12.82
CA PRO A 100 0.21 -14.41 -13.48
C PRO A 100 -1.31 -14.18 -13.40
N GLU A 101 -1.84 -13.81 -12.23
CA GLU A 101 -3.28 -13.58 -12.07
C GLU A 101 -3.75 -12.36 -12.87
N MET A 102 -2.95 -11.29 -12.90
CA MET A 102 -3.24 -10.12 -13.74
C MET A 102 -3.31 -10.48 -15.22
N ALA A 103 -2.35 -11.28 -15.71
CA ALA A 103 -2.32 -11.70 -17.12
C ALA A 103 -3.59 -12.50 -17.46
N THR A 104 -3.98 -13.46 -16.61
CA THR A 104 -5.20 -14.25 -16.80
C THR A 104 -6.45 -13.36 -16.82
N ARG A 105 -6.57 -12.41 -15.88
CA ARG A 105 -7.74 -11.50 -15.84
C ARG A 105 -7.80 -10.57 -17.05
N LEU A 106 -6.67 -9.98 -17.45
CA LEU A 106 -6.61 -9.09 -18.61
C LEU A 106 -6.88 -9.84 -19.92
N TYR A 107 -6.42 -11.08 -20.03
CA TYR A 107 -6.73 -11.93 -21.17
C TYR A 107 -8.22 -12.27 -21.22
N GLY A 108 -8.83 -12.63 -20.08
CA GLY A 108 -10.26 -12.89 -19.98
C GLY A 108 -11.14 -11.68 -20.34
N MET A 109 -10.66 -10.46 -20.10
CA MET A 109 -11.31 -9.22 -20.52
C MET A 109 -11.02 -8.82 -21.98
N GLY A 110 -10.20 -9.57 -22.71
CA GLY A 110 -9.80 -9.25 -24.09
C GLY A 110 -8.83 -8.07 -24.21
N VAL A 111 -8.22 -7.61 -23.11
CA VAL A 111 -7.30 -6.47 -23.08
C VAL A 111 -5.92 -6.85 -23.62
N ILE A 112 -5.49 -8.09 -23.44
CA ILE A 112 -4.24 -8.63 -23.98
C ILE A 112 -4.50 -9.85 -24.86
N ARG A 113 -3.59 -10.12 -25.81
CA ARG A 113 -3.80 -11.14 -26.84
C ARG A 113 -3.51 -12.57 -26.38
N ARG A 114 -2.74 -12.73 -25.30
CA ARG A 114 -2.30 -14.02 -24.76
C ARG A 114 -2.30 -13.96 -23.24
N ASP A 115 -2.69 -15.06 -22.59
CA ASP A 115 -2.50 -15.24 -21.15
C ASP A 115 -1.01 -15.48 -20.85
N SER A 116 -0.25 -14.40 -20.72
CA SER A 116 1.19 -14.45 -20.45
C SER A 116 1.69 -13.21 -19.73
N THR A 117 2.47 -13.41 -18.68
CA THR A 117 3.15 -12.33 -17.94
C THR A 117 4.07 -11.49 -18.81
N SER A 118 4.62 -12.06 -19.90
CA SER A 118 5.44 -11.34 -20.87
C SER A 118 4.70 -10.18 -21.57
N GLN A 119 3.37 -10.29 -21.72
CA GLN A 119 2.55 -9.24 -22.34
C GLN A 119 2.41 -8.02 -21.45
N ILE A 120 2.48 -8.19 -20.12
CA ILE A 120 2.21 -7.14 -19.13
C ILE A 120 3.48 -6.63 -18.44
N ALA A 121 4.59 -7.37 -18.49
CA ALA A 121 5.84 -7.01 -17.82
C ALA A 121 6.37 -5.60 -18.20
N PRO A 122 6.36 -5.16 -19.47
CA PRO A 122 6.78 -3.79 -19.80
C PRO A 122 5.89 -2.72 -19.17
N TYR A 123 4.57 -2.97 -19.10
CA TYR A 123 3.61 -2.05 -18.51
C TYR A 123 3.79 -1.93 -17.00
N LEU A 124 3.99 -3.06 -16.32
CA LEU A 124 4.28 -3.09 -14.89
C LEU A 124 5.60 -2.38 -14.56
N SER A 125 6.65 -2.61 -15.35
CA SER A 125 7.92 -1.91 -15.19
C SER A 125 7.79 -0.40 -15.37
N ASN A 126 6.96 0.05 -16.32
CA ASN A 126 6.71 1.47 -16.50
C ASN A 126 5.92 2.04 -15.32
N LEU A 127 4.84 1.39 -14.88
CA LEU A 127 4.05 1.85 -13.71
C LEU A 127 4.90 1.93 -12.43
N GLU A 128 5.82 0.99 -12.24
CA GLU A 128 6.76 1.01 -11.11
C GLU A 128 7.72 2.21 -11.21
N ARG A 129 8.31 2.42 -12.38
CA ARG A 129 9.23 3.54 -12.63
C ARG A 129 8.55 4.90 -12.41
N MET A 130 7.30 5.03 -12.87
CA MET A 130 6.49 6.25 -12.74
C MET A 130 5.96 6.47 -11.31
N GLY A 131 6.28 5.60 -10.35
CA GLY A 131 5.84 5.78 -8.96
C GLY A 131 4.35 5.54 -8.73
N VAL A 132 3.64 4.87 -9.64
CA VAL A 132 2.22 4.51 -9.47
C VAL A 132 2.08 3.28 -8.59
N ILE A 133 2.98 2.30 -8.79
CA ILE A 133 2.96 1.02 -8.09
C ILE A 133 4.34 0.71 -7.51
N LYS A 134 4.37 -0.15 -6.49
CA LYS A 134 5.59 -0.69 -5.91
C LYS A 134 5.62 -2.20 -6.08
N ARG A 135 6.83 -2.73 -6.27
CA ARG A 135 7.11 -4.17 -6.34
C ARG A 135 7.57 -4.69 -4.99
N ILE A 136 6.98 -5.78 -4.52
CA ILE A 136 7.32 -6.42 -3.24
C ILE A 136 7.75 -7.87 -3.52
N PRO A 137 9.03 -8.22 -3.32
CA PRO A 137 9.51 -9.59 -3.51
C PRO A 137 8.84 -10.58 -2.55
N ILE A 138 8.67 -11.83 -2.98
CA ILE A 138 8.09 -12.88 -2.15
C ILE A 138 9.18 -13.49 -1.26
N TYR A 139 8.91 -13.64 0.03
CA TYR A 139 9.87 -14.22 0.97
C TYR A 139 10.24 -15.66 0.59
N LYS A 140 11.55 -15.96 0.51
CA LYS A 140 12.14 -17.26 0.17
C LYS A 140 11.64 -17.91 -1.14
N LYS A 141 10.98 -17.15 -2.02
CA LYS A 141 10.48 -17.64 -3.31
C LYS A 141 10.91 -16.69 -4.42
N ARG A 142 11.04 -17.22 -5.63
CA ARG A 142 11.21 -16.38 -6.82
C ARG A 142 9.88 -15.70 -7.13
N GLY A 143 9.93 -14.42 -7.48
CA GLY A 143 8.77 -13.63 -7.86
C GLY A 143 8.50 -12.45 -6.94
N PHE A 144 7.45 -11.71 -7.28
CA PHE A 144 7.04 -10.49 -6.60
C PHE A 144 5.54 -10.27 -6.80
N ILE A 145 4.95 -9.47 -5.92
CA ILE A 145 3.63 -8.88 -6.12
C ILE A 145 3.77 -7.37 -6.37
N PHE A 146 2.73 -6.76 -6.90
CA PHE A 146 2.60 -5.30 -6.99
C PHE A 146 1.50 -4.78 -6.08
N ARG A 147 1.70 -3.57 -5.56
CA ARG A 147 0.69 -2.80 -4.81
C ARG A 147 0.73 -1.36 -5.27
N MET A 148 -0.35 -0.61 -5.08
CA MET A 148 -0.33 0.84 -5.28
C MET A 148 0.65 1.49 -4.29
N ILE A 149 1.30 2.58 -4.71
CA ILE A 149 2.08 3.41 -3.80
C ILE A 149 1.15 4.28 -2.93
N SER A 150 0.16 4.93 -3.54
CA SER A 150 -0.80 5.78 -2.83
C SER A 150 -1.90 4.95 -2.17
N PRO A 151 -2.10 5.06 -0.84
CA PRO A 151 -3.14 4.31 -0.13
C PRO A 151 -4.55 4.80 -0.50
N ILE A 152 -4.73 6.08 -0.84
CA ILE A 152 -6.04 6.55 -1.30
C ILE A 152 -6.38 6.00 -2.68
N PHE A 153 -5.40 5.74 -3.54
CA PHE A 153 -5.65 5.06 -4.81
C PHE A 153 -6.12 3.62 -4.58
N SER A 154 -5.51 2.90 -3.64
CA SER A 154 -5.99 1.56 -3.23
C SER A 154 -7.43 1.62 -2.72
N VAL A 155 -7.75 2.56 -1.82
CA VAL A 155 -9.12 2.71 -1.31
C VAL A 155 -10.11 3.02 -2.43
N TYR A 156 -9.77 3.94 -3.33
CA TYR A 156 -10.61 4.30 -4.46
C TYR A 156 -10.91 3.10 -5.35
N TYR A 157 -9.88 2.42 -5.87
CA TYR A 157 -10.05 1.31 -6.80
C TYR A 157 -10.71 0.09 -6.15
N TYR A 158 -10.42 -0.18 -4.87
CA TYR A 158 -11.09 -1.23 -4.13
C TYR A 158 -12.60 -0.99 -4.03
N ILE A 159 -13.02 0.23 -3.71
CA ILE A 159 -14.44 0.57 -3.62
C ILE A 159 -15.07 0.65 -5.02
N ASP A 160 -14.39 1.21 -6.02
CA ASP A 160 -14.87 1.28 -7.40
C ASP A 160 -15.15 -0.12 -7.96
N ALA A 161 -14.27 -1.09 -7.73
CA ALA A 161 -14.49 -2.46 -8.19
C ALA A 161 -15.69 -3.16 -7.53
N LYS A 162 -16.07 -2.76 -6.31
CA LYS A 162 -17.21 -3.33 -5.58
C LYS A 162 -18.54 -2.67 -5.94
N TYR A 163 -18.53 -1.39 -6.28
CA TYR A 163 -19.76 -0.59 -6.35
C TYR A 163 -19.91 0.23 -7.65
N GLY A 164 -18.87 0.34 -8.48
CA GLY A 164 -18.86 1.15 -9.69
C GLY A 164 -19.06 2.64 -9.40
N LEU A 165 -18.09 3.26 -8.73
CA LEU A 165 -18.16 4.67 -8.30
C LEU A 165 -18.25 5.65 -9.48
N GLU A 166 -17.84 5.23 -10.68
CA GLU A 166 -18.01 6.00 -11.91
C GLU A 166 -19.50 6.33 -12.19
N ARG A 167 -20.45 5.48 -11.76
CA ARG A 167 -21.88 5.64 -12.02
C ARG A 167 -22.55 6.52 -10.96
N GLU A 168 -22.53 6.05 -9.72
CA GLU A 168 -23.17 6.71 -8.58
C GLU A 168 -22.41 6.37 -7.29
N ARG A 169 -22.36 7.32 -6.35
CA ARG A 169 -21.78 7.09 -5.02
C ARG A 169 -22.81 6.40 -4.13
N PRO A 170 -22.56 5.16 -3.65
CA PRO A 170 -23.49 4.51 -2.76
C PRO A 170 -23.52 5.18 -1.37
N PRO A 171 -24.63 5.07 -0.62
CA PRO A 171 -24.72 5.58 0.75
C PRO A 171 -23.64 5.01 1.68
N TYR A 172 -23.25 5.78 2.71
CA TYR A 172 -22.18 5.40 3.64
C TYR A 172 -22.37 4.00 4.23
N GLU A 173 -23.57 3.68 4.74
CA GLU A 173 -23.82 2.39 5.38
C GLU A 173 -23.66 1.20 4.42
N VAL A 174 -23.81 1.41 3.11
CA VAL A 174 -23.59 0.37 2.08
C VAL A 174 -22.10 0.10 1.88
N VAL A 175 -21.25 1.13 1.92
CA VAL A 175 -19.81 1.01 1.65
C VAL A 175 -18.96 0.83 2.90
N LYS A 176 -19.47 1.16 4.08
CA LYS A 176 -18.75 1.26 5.36
C LYS A 176 -17.87 0.06 5.68
N GLU A 177 -18.36 -1.16 5.47
CA GLU A 177 -17.60 -2.37 5.79
C GLU A 177 -16.44 -2.58 4.80
N ASN A 178 -16.67 -2.36 3.50
CA ASN A 178 -15.61 -2.44 2.49
C ASN A 178 -14.62 -1.29 2.63
N LEU A 179 -15.07 -0.11 3.06
CA LEU A 179 -14.21 1.03 3.36
C LEU A 179 -13.32 0.74 4.57
N ARG A 180 -13.89 0.13 5.62
CA ARG A 180 -13.13 -0.36 6.78
C ARG A 180 -12.08 -1.39 6.37
N LYS A 181 -12.42 -2.34 5.50
CA LYS A 181 -11.45 -3.33 4.98
C LYS A 181 -10.32 -2.67 4.18
N ALA A 182 -10.65 -1.79 3.24
CA ALA A 182 -9.66 -1.04 2.46
C ALA A 182 -8.76 -0.19 3.38
N HIS A 183 -9.35 0.38 4.43
CA HIS A 183 -8.61 1.10 5.45
C HIS A 183 -7.65 0.19 6.23
N SER A 184 -8.10 -0.96 6.72
CA SER A 184 -7.22 -1.93 7.41
C SER A 184 -6.03 -2.35 6.54
N PHE A 185 -6.24 -2.64 5.25
CA PHE A 185 -5.15 -2.97 4.32
C PHE A 185 -4.16 -1.80 4.14
N SER A 186 -4.65 -0.56 4.13
CA SER A 186 -3.80 0.62 4.04
C SER A 186 -2.95 0.80 5.31
N ILE A 187 -3.52 0.49 6.48
CA ILE A 187 -2.81 0.54 7.76
C ILE A 187 -1.78 -0.58 7.87
N GLU A 188 -2.12 -1.81 7.47
CA GLU A 188 -1.17 -2.92 7.38
C GLU A 188 0.08 -2.52 6.60
N ASP A 189 -0.13 -2.00 5.39
CA ASP A 189 0.95 -1.59 4.50
C ASP A 189 1.77 -0.43 5.09
N PHE A 190 1.12 0.58 5.67
CA PHE A 190 1.78 1.70 6.33
C PHE A 190 2.63 1.25 7.52
N CYS A 191 2.10 0.40 8.40
CA CYS A 191 2.80 -0.10 9.58
C CYS A 191 4.02 -0.93 9.20
N VAL A 192 3.88 -1.85 8.25
CA VAL A 192 4.99 -2.69 7.76
C VAL A 192 6.08 -1.83 7.10
N LEU A 193 5.72 -0.85 6.27
CA LEU A 193 6.68 0.06 5.66
C LEU A 193 7.43 0.91 6.69
N SER A 194 6.70 1.46 7.67
CA SER A 194 7.29 2.26 8.75
C SER A 194 8.31 1.45 9.55
N LEU A 195 7.97 0.21 9.91
CA LEU A 195 8.86 -0.70 10.64
C LEU A 195 10.07 -1.07 9.79
N ALA A 196 9.90 -1.33 8.49
CA ALA A 196 11.01 -1.64 7.60
C ALA A 196 12.02 -0.50 7.52
N GLU A 197 11.53 0.74 7.34
CA GLU A 197 12.37 1.94 7.34
C GLU A 197 13.09 2.11 8.68
N ARG A 198 12.36 1.98 9.80
CA ARG A 198 12.90 2.13 11.15
C ARG A 198 13.96 1.08 11.51
N LEU A 199 13.79 -0.15 11.01
CA LEU A 199 14.69 -1.28 11.23
C LEU A 199 15.82 -1.36 10.19
N GLY A 200 15.81 -0.48 9.17
CA GLY A 200 16.81 -0.47 8.10
C GLY A 200 16.76 -1.71 7.20
N GLY A 201 15.58 -2.31 7.05
CA GLY A 201 15.34 -3.52 6.28
C GLY A 201 14.42 -3.30 5.09
N GLU A 202 14.20 -4.37 4.33
CA GLU A 202 13.30 -4.39 3.19
C GLU A 202 12.11 -5.32 3.43
N VAL A 203 10.95 -4.96 2.89
CA VAL A 203 9.73 -5.76 3.02
C VAL A 203 9.74 -6.93 2.04
N ARG A 204 9.28 -8.09 2.50
CA ARG A 204 8.96 -9.28 1.71
C ARG A 204 7.51 -9.68 1.97
N TYR A 205 6.81 -10.06 0.91
CA TYR A 205 5.45 -10.57 0.97
C TYR A 205 5.43 -12.07 1.32
N SER A 206 4.48 -12.51 2.13
CA SER A 206 4.28 -13.91 2.49
C SER A 206 2.81 -14.33 2.37
N HIS A 207 2.51 -15.19 1.40
CA HIS A 207 1.17 -15.76 1.24
C HIS A 207 0.96 -17.02 2.09
N THR A 208 2.02 -17.79 2.34
CA THR A 208 1.98 -19.03 3.10
C THR A 208 3.27 -19.19 3.88
N PRO A 209 3.23 -19.03 5.21
CA PRO A 209 2.10 -18.58 6.02
C PRO A 209 1.68 -17.14 5.68
N GLU A 210 0.39 -16.81 5.84
CA GLU A 210 -0.14 -15.46 5.62
C GLU A 210 0.30 -14.54 6.77
N ILE A 211 1.24 -13.65 6.45
CA ILE A 211 1.86 -12.70 7.37
C ILE A 211 1.91 -11.35 6.65
N ASP A 212 1.49 -10.28 7.34
CA ASP A 212 1.33 -8.96 6.73
C ASP A 212 2.65 -8.38 6.20
N GLY A 213 3.76 -8.66 6.89
CA GLY A 213 5.10 -8.31 6.41
C GLY A 213 6.23 -9.11 7.05
N ILE A 214 7.22 -9.47 6.23
CA ILE A 214 8.52 -9.96 6.71
C ILE A 214 9.57 -8.91 6.34
N ILE A 215 10.32 -8.42 7.32
CA ILE A 215 11.37 -7.44 7.12
C ILE A 215 12.70 -8.18 7.12
N VAL A 216 13.50 -8.03 6.08
CA VAL A 216 14.80 -8.70 5.91
C VAL A 216 15.95 -7.70 5.82
N ASP A 217 17.15 -8.15 6.20
CA ASP A 217 18.38 -7.40 5.95
C ASP A 217 18.86 -7.56 4.50
N ARG A 218 19.97 -6.88 4.15
CA ARG A 218 20.60 -6.96 2.82
C ARG A 218 21.08 -8.36 2.43
N ARG A 219 21.09 -9.32 3.36
CA ARG A 219 21.48 -10.73 3.15
C ARG A 219 20.27 -11.66 3.16
N GLU A 220 19.05 -11.14 3.00
CA GLU A 220 17.78 -11.88 3.07
C GLU A 220 17.52 -12.57 4.43
N ARG A 221 18.18 -12.13 5.51
CA ARG A 221 17.93 -12.68 6.85
C ARG A 221 16.78 -11.92 7.51
N PRO A 222 15.76 -12.61 8.07
CA PRO A 222 14.67 -11.95 8.77
C PRO A 222 15.14 -11.11 9.96
N ILE A 223 14.81 -9.82 9.94
CA ILE A 223 14.95 -8.89 11.06
C ILE A 223 13.69 -8.94 11.93
N ALA A 224 12.52 -8.93 11.28
CA ALA A 224 11.24 -8.97 11.95
C ALA A 224 10.15 -9.66 11.11
N THR A 225 9.19 -10.24 11.80
CA THR A 225 7.91 -10.70 11.27
C THR A 225 6.82 -9.82 11.86
N VAL A 226 5.92 -9.31 11.04
CA VAL A 226 4.95 -8.27 11.43
C VAL A 226 3.53 -8.75 11.13
N GLU A 227 2.67 -8.66 12.13
CA GLU A 227 1.20 -8.76 11.99
C GLU A 227 0.58 -7.43 12.45
N VAL A 228 -0.45 -6.96 11.76
CA VAL A 228 -1.16 -5.72 12.04
C VAL A 228 -2.62 -6.06 12.27
N LYS A 229 -3.05 -5.93 13.53
CA LYS A 229 -4.44 -6.10 13.95
C LYS A 229 -5.06 -4.75 14.24
N TRP A 230 -5.60 -4.08 13.22
CA TRP A 230 -6.19 -2.73 13.39
C TRP A 230 -7.58 -2.70 14.05
N GLY A 231 -7.73 -3.48 15.13
CA GLY A 231 -8.89 -3.58 15.99
C GLY A 231 -8.48 -4.00 17.40
N LYS A 232 -9.35 -4.74 18.10
CA LYS A 232 -9.04 -5.29 19.42
C LYS A 232 -8.23 -6.58 19.30
N LEU A 233 -6.98 -6.55 19.75
CA LEU A 233 -6.11 -7.72 19.85
C LEU A 233 -6.58 -8.66 20.97
N ARG A 234 -6.67 -9.96 20.68
CA ARG A 234 -7.02 -11.03 21.62
C ARG A 234 -5.82 -11.98 21.80
N LYS A 235 -5.75 -12.70 22.94
CA LYS A 235 -4.74 -13.75 23.17
C LYS A 235 -4.63 -14.76 22.02
N LYS A 236 -5.79 -15.18 21.48
CA LYS A 236 -5.84 -16.10 20.35
C LYS A 236 -5.17 -15.53 19.09
N ASP A 237 -5.29 -14.22 18.84
CA ASP A 237 -4.62 -13.59 17.70
C ASP A 237 -3.09 -13.69 17.86
N ILE A 238 -2.58 -13.49 19.07
CA ILE A 238 -1.14 -13.60 19.39
C ILE A 238 -0.65 -15.03 19.18
N SER A 239 -1.34 -16.02 19.76
CA SER A 239 -0.94 -17.43 19.61
C SER A 239 -0.97 -17.86 18.13
N THR A 240 -2.02 -17.51 17.40
CA THR A 240 -2.12 -17.80 15.96
C THR A 240 -1.00 -17.15 15.16
N PHE A 241 -0.60 -15.92 15.50
CA PHE A 241 0.54 -15.26 14.85
C PHE A 241 1.87 -15.96 15.15
N LEU A 242 2.10 -16.37 16.40
CA LEU A 242 3.32 -17.11 16.78
C LEU A 242 3.37 -18.48 16.10
N ASP A 243 2.23 -19.18 16.00
CA ASP A 243 2.12 -20.44 15.27
C ASP A 243 2.43 -20.25 13.77
N LYS A 244 1.85 -19.21 13.14
CA LYS A 244 2.14 -18.83 11.74
C LYS A 244 3.63 -18.53 11.54
N CYS A 245 4.27 -17.87 12.50
CA CYS A 245 5.67 -17.50 12.41
C CYS A 245 6.58 -18.72 12.27
N GLY A 246 6.25 -19.84 12.92
CA GLY A 246 7.04 -21.08 12.87
C GLY A 246 8.54 -20.81 13.02
N GLU A 247 9.33 -21.28 12.04
CA GLU A 247 10.79 -21.12 12.00
C GLU A 247 11.27 -19.79 11.35
N ILE A 248 10.36 -18.88 11.00
CA ILE A 248 10.77 -17.58 10.46
C ILE A 248 11.54 -16.84 11.58
N GLY A 249 12.79 -16.46 11.33
CA GLY A 249 13.60 -15.75 12.31
C GLY A 249 13.14 -14.31 12.58
N GLY A 250 13.90 -13.60 13.40
CA GLY A 250 13.69 -12.18 13.68
C GLY A 250 12.63 -11.91 14.76
N ARG A 251 12.51 -10.63 15.12
CA ARG A 251 11.57 -10.15 16.14
C ARG A 251 10.13 -10.37 15.70
N LYS A 252 9.26 -10.80 16.63
CA LYS A 252 7.82 -10.95 16.39
C LYS A 252 7.15 -9.65 16.82
N ILE A 253 6.62 -8.89 15.87
CA ILE A 253 6.02 -7.58 16.13
C ILE A 253 4.55 -7.65 15.77
N ILE A 254 3.68 -7.28 16.72
CA ILE A 254 2.25 -7.11 16.48
C ILE A 254 1.93 -5.63 16.64
N VAL A 255 1.39 -5.00 15.60
CA VAL A 255 0.83 -3.66 15.72
C VAL A 255 -0.68 -3.78 15.92
N ALA A 256 -1.23 -3.18 16.97
CA ALA A 256 -2.64 -3.29 17.28
C ALA A 256 -3.26 -1.94 17.65
N ARG A 257 -4.57 -1.77 17.41
CA ARG A 257 -5.28 -0.54 17.79
C ARG A 257 -5.58 -0.49 19.28
N SER A 258 -5.96 -1.63 19.87
CA SER A 258 -6.26 -1.77 21.31
C SER A 258 -6.19 -3.25 21.72
N GLY A 259 -6.24 -3.55 23.00
CA GLY A 259 -6.33 -4.93 23.51
C GLY A 259 -5.16 -5.32 24.39
N TYR A 260 -4.71 -6.57 24.26
CA TYR A 260 -3.54 -7.08 24.99
C TYR A 260 -2.29 -6.26 24.68
N LYS A 261 -1.52 -5.91 25.71
CA LYS A 261 -0.35 -5.02 25.58
C LYS A 261 0.99 -5.72 25.77
N ASP A 262 0.99 -6.94 26.30
CA ASP A 262 2.22 -7.60 26.69
C ASP A 262 2.19 -9.10 26.37
N HIS A 263 3.35 -9.63 26.02
CA HIS A 263 3.61 -11.05 25.71
C HIS A 263 5.11 -11.32 25.68
N ASP A 264 5.56 -12.44 26.27
CA ASP A 264 6.99 -12.74 26.42
C ASP A 264 7.72 -12.93 25.07
N GLU A 265 7.03 -13.50 24.09
CA GLU A 265 7.62 -13.84 22.77
C GLU A 265 7.36 -12.80 21.66
N ALA A 266 6.49 -11.80 21.90
CA ALA A 266 6.07 -10.86 20.87
C ALA A 266 6.05 -9.42 21.39
N THR A 267 6.69 -8.52 20.64
CA THR A 267 6.59 -7.08 20.88
C THR A 267 5.24 -6.57 20.36
N ILE A 268 4.40 -6.08 21.26
CA ILE A 268 3.11 -5.50 20.92
C ILE A 268 3.21 -3.98 20.92
N LEU A 269 2.86 -3.35 19.80
CA LEU A 269 2.89 -1.90 19.62
C LEU A 269 1.45 -1.37 19.47
N MET A 270 0.96 -0.69 20.51
CA MET A 270 -0.26 0.13 20.41
C MET A 270 0.04 1.43 19.66
N PRO A 271 -0.96 2.25 19.25
CA PRO A 271 -0.70 3.38 18.35
C PRO A 271 0.37 4.36 18.87
N ASP A 272 0.35 4.69 20.17
CA ASP A 272 1.36 5.58 20.78
C ASP A 272 2.74 4.93 20.85
N ASP A 273 2.81 3.64 21.21
CA ASP A 273 4.07 2.89 21.30
C ASP A 273 4.69 2.69 19.91
N PHE A 274 3.85 2.39 18.91
CA PHE A 274 4.22 2.34 17.50
C PHE A 274 4.79 3.69 17.06
N ARG A 275 4.08 4.79 17.31
CA ARG A 275 4.55 6.12 16.95
C ARG A 275 5.92 6.42 17.56
N ARG A 276 6.09 6.24 18.87
CA ARG A 276 7.37 6.46 19.57
C ARG A 276 8.49 5.59 19.00
N PHE A 277 8.19 4.31 18.76
CA PHE A 277 9.15 3.37 18.17
C PHE A 277 9.65 3.85 16.80
N ILE A 278 8.75 4.39 15.96
CA ILE A 278 9.09 4.91 14.63
C ILE A 278 9.86 6.23 14.69
N ILE A 279 9.43 7.20 15.51
CA ILE A 279 10.05 8.54 15.54
C ILE A 279 11.38 8.62 16.31
N LYS A 280 11.71 7.57 17.08
CA LYS A 280 12.94 7.47 17.91
C LYS A 280 13.00 8.57 18.98
N GLU A 281 11.91 8.72 19.72
CA GLU A 281 11.87 9.39 21.03
C GLU A 281 12.31 8.43 22.14
#